data_AF-A0A952QDK2-F1
#
_entry.id   AF-A0A952QDK2-F1
#
_cell.length_a   1.000
_cell.length_b   1.000
_cell.length_c   1.000
_cell.angle_alpha   90.00
_cell.angle_beta   90.00
_cell.angle_gamma   90.00
#
_symmetry.space_group_name_H-M   'P 1'
#
loop_
_entity.id
_entity.type
_entity.pdbx_description
1 polymer ?
#
loop_
_entity_poly.entity_id
_entity_poly.type
_entity_poly.pdbx_seq_one_letter_code
_entity_poly.pdbx_strand_id
1 'polypeptide(L)'
;MTRLLALDLVGARESFSNSYGLAQGTTESAIVAADRAAEAIALVRALEGEAEHATNWLTTLDGRESGTAGLVARALVSIGRLDSRDAQHWLALLADVRDNDEFWAFAAHADHRFGLYWGDPVETDADLDRTWAEHSDRLIEGSTAQLLLTSDAADLAIILGQLSRAESTLEKSPTRNTWIAVSRARLALLGGNPKHALLFILEGQARGRTERYGQLDLAVLRAATELALGRDADATASLQRAIKQAEKSGVIVPFRLLPQQTLEELAGLHPDAARFIAQYSLTGTSYLSPYQAVAGALSERELVVLRALDPGATVEQVAKKLFVASNTVKAQLRSIYRKLNVSTRTEALLVAAELGLLDQDSRSA
;
A
#
# COMPACT_ATOMS: atom_id res chain seq x y z
N MET A 1 24.70 -6.56 3.62
CA MET A 1 23.63 -6.31 4.61
C MET A 1 23.53 -4.85 5.03
N THR A 2 24.55 -4.25 5.66
CA THR A 2 24.48 -2.87 6.22
C THR A 2 23.92 -1.81 5.24
N ARG A 3 24.38 -1.82 3.98
CA ARG A 3 23.87 -0.92 2.94
C ARG A 3 22.38 -1.13 2.63
N LEU A 4 21.92 -2.38 2.60
CA LEU A 4 20.51 -2.73 2.39
C LEU A 4 19.64 -2.20 3.54
N LEU A 5 20.13 -2.29 4.79
CA LEU A 5 19.42 -1.76 5.96
C LEU A 5 19.41 -0.21 5.99
N ALA A 6 20.39 0.43 5.37
CA ALA A 6 20.55 1.88 5.29
C ALA A 6 19.93 2.51 4.03
N LEU A 7 18.99 1.84 3.37
CA LEU A 7 18.31 2.27 2.13
C LEU A 7 19.23 2.49 0.91
N ASP A 8 20.47 2.00 0.95
CA ASP A 8 21.39 2.03 -0.20
C ASP A 8 21.23 0.74 -1.02
N LEU A 9 20.12 0.64 -1.76
CA LEU A 9 19.82 -0.54 -2.58
C LEU A 9 20.87 -0.78 -3.67
N VAL A 10 21.37 0.29 -4.30
CA VAL A 10 22.40 0.19 -5.35
C VAL A 10 23.71 -0.32 -4.78
N GLY A 11 24.20 0.31 -3.71
CA GLY A 11 25.44 -0.10 -3.09
C GLY A 11 25.33 -1.46 -2.40
N ALA A 12 24.14 -1.85 -1.92
CA ALA A 12 23.86 -3.20 -1.45
C ALA A 12 24.01 -4.22 -2.57
N ARG A 13 23.37 -3.97 -3.72
CA ARG A 13 23.47 -4.83 -4.91
C ARG A 13 24.91 -4.99 -5.38
N GLU A 14 25.67 -3.90 -5.46
CA GLU A 14 27.10 -3.97 -5.81
C GLU A 14 27.90 -4.82 -4.82
N SER A 15 27.64 -4.65 -3.51
CA SER A 15 28.32 -5.42 -2.47
C SER A 15 27.99 -6.91 -2.57
N PHE A 16 26.72 -7.27 -2.75
CA PHE A 16 26.33 -8.67 -2.90
C PHE A 16 26.84 -9.29 -4.20
N SER A 17 26.86 -8.55 -5.31
CA SER A 17 27.47 -9.01 -6.57
C SER A 17 28.96 -9.30 -6.41
N ASN A 18 29.69 -8.44 -5.67
CA ASN A 18 31.09 -8.68 -5.36
C ASN A 18 31.27 -9.92 -4.49
N SER A 19 30.46 -10.08 -3.44
CA SER A 19 30.47 -11.30 -2.60
C SER A 19 30.19 -12.57 -3.42
N TYR A 20 29.20 -12.53 -4.32
CA TYR A 20 28.88 -13.63 -5.23
C TYR A 20 30.08 -14.00 -6.12
N GLY A 21 30.75 -13.00 -6.70
CA GLY A 21 31.95 -13.22 -7.53
C GLY A 21 33.14 -13.78 -6.75
N LEU A 22 33.32 -13.39 -5.49
CA LEU A 22 34.38 -13.91 -4.62
C LEU A 22 34.10 -15.32 -4.10
N ALA A 23 32.84 -15.71 -3.97
CA ALA A 23 32.41 -17.02 -3.48
C ALA A 23 32.46 -18.13 -4.56
N GLN A 24 33.04 -17.86 -5.73
CA GLN A 24 33.18 -18.88 -6.79
C GLN A 24 34.27 -19.89 -6.43
N GLY A 25 33.86 -20.99 -5.82
CA GLY A 25 34.70 -22.13 -5.48
C GLY A 25 33.90 -23.43 -5.45
N THR A 26 34.60 -24.56 -5.37
CA THR A 26 33.98 -25.91 -5.34
C THR A 26 33.72 -26.43 -3.92
N THR A 27 34.09 -25.66 -2.89
CA THR A 27 33.82 -26.04 -1.50
C THR A 27 32.35 -25.79 -1.17
N GLU A 28 31.76 -26.65 -0.35
CA GLU A 28 30.37 -26.54 0.10
C GLU A 28 30.08 -25.17 0.73
N SER A 29 30.99 -24.67 1.57
CA SER A 29 30.88 -23.34 2.18
C SER A 29 30.90 -22.20 1.15
N ALA A 30 31.67 -22.32 0.07
CA ALA A 30 31.70 -21.30 -0.99
C ALA A 30 30.40 -21.31 -1.80
N ILE A 31 29.87 -22.51 -2.08
CA ILE A 31 28.57 -22.69 -2.77
C ILE A 31 27.45 -22.05 -1.94
N VAL A 32 27.36 -22.36 -0.64
CA VAL A 32 26.35 -21.76 0.24
C VAL A 32 26.50 -20.24 0.32
N ALA A 33 27.72 -19.72 0.41
CA ALA A 33 27.95 -18.27 0.43
C ALA A 33 27.54 -17.59 -0.89
N ALA A 34 27.81 -18.23 -2.03
CA ALA A 34 27.36 -17.75 -3.34
C ALA A 34 25.83 -17.75 -3.41
N ASP A 35 25.17 -18.80 -2.92
CA ASP A 35 23.71 -18.90 -2.93
C ASP A 35 23.08 -17.80 -2.07
N ARG A 36 23.56 -17.57 -0.85
CA ARG A 36 23.08 -16.46 0.00
C ARG A 36 23.32 -15.09 -0.63
N ALA A 37 24.44 -14.90 -1.34
CA ALA A 37 24.68 -13.65 -2.06
C ALA A 37 23.71 -13.48 -3.25
N ALA A 38 23.44 -14.54 -4.01
CA ALA A 38 22.48 -14.52 -5.11
C ALA A 38 21.04 -14.24 -4.63
N GLU A 39 20.63 -14.85 -3.51
CA GLU A 39 19.34 -14.58 -2.86
C GLU A 39 19.22 -13.11 -2.45
N ALA A 40 20.27 -12.54 -1.84
CA ALA A 40 20.27 -11.14 -1.45
C ALA A 40 20.24 -10.19 -2.66
N ILE A 41 20.89 -10.53 -3.78
CA ILE A 41 20.78 -9.79 -5.03
C ILE A 41 19.33 -9.85 -5.54
N ALA A 42 18.71 -11.05 -5.56
CA ALA A 42 17.33 -11.21 -5.99
C ALA A 42 16.37 -10.37 -5.14
N LEU A 43 16.54 -10.34 -3.82
CA LEU A 43 15.74 -9.50 -2.92
C LEU A 43 15.88 -8.01 -3.25
N VAL A 44 17.10 -7.53 -3.43
CA VAL A 44 17.32 -6.12 -3.79
C VAL A 44 16.68 -5.79 -5.15
N ARG A 45 16.79 -6.69 -6.13
CA ARG A 45 16.13 -6.53 -7.43
C ARG A 45 14.61 -6.51 -7.32
N ALA A 46 14.03 -7.34 -6.46
CA ALA A 46 12.60 -7.35 -6.20
C ALA A 46 12.13 -6.02 -5.59
N LEU A 47 12.83 -5.50 -4.59
CA LEU A 47 12.57 -4.19 -3.97
C LEU A 47 12.75 -3.03 -4.96
N GLU A 48 13.73 -3.13 -5.86
CA GLU A 48 13.93 -2.18 -6.96
C GLU A 48 12.79 -2.26 -8.00
N GLY A 49 11.95 -3.29 -8.00
CA GLY A 49 10.90 -3.53 -9.00
C GLY A 49 11.41 -4.10 -10.31
N GLU A 50 12.59 -4.70 -10.31
CA GLU A 50 13.18 -5.43 -11.42
C GLU A 50 12.83 -6.93 -11.34
N ALA A 51 11.54 -7.26 -11.40
CA ALA A 51 11.05 -8.63 -11.17
C ALA A 51 11.66 -9.67 -12.13
N GLU A 52 11.89 -9.31 -13.41
CA GLU A 52 12.61 -10.16 -14.36
C GLU A 52 14.06 -10.45 -13.93
N HIS A 53 14.81 -9.43 -13.47
CA HIS A 53 16.18 -9.64 -13.01
C HIS A 53 16.23 -10.44 -11.71
N ALA A 54 15.29 -10.19 -10.80
CA ALA A 54 15.14 -10.99 -9.58
C ALA A 54 14.85 -12.46 -9.93
N THR A 55 13.92 -12.70 -10.85
CA THR A 55 13.57 -14.05 -11.33
C THR A 55 14.79 -14.77 -11.90
N ASN A 56 15.58 -14.10 -12.74
CA ASN A 56 16.78 -14.70 -13.33
C ASN A 56 17.78 -15.19 -12.27
N TRP A 57 17.99 -14.41 -11.20
CA TRP A 57 18.82 -14.86 -10.07
C TRP A 57 18.19 -16.04 -9.33
N LEU A 58 16.88 -15.99 -9.07
CA LEU A 58 16.17 -17.06 -8.37
C LEU A 58 16.19 -18.39 -9.15
N THR A 59 16.09 -18.35 -10.48
CA THR A 59 16.17 -19.56 -11.33
C THR A 59 17.54 -20.24 -11.22
N THR A 60 18.64 -19.49 -11.02
CA THR A 60 19.95 -20.11 -10.79
C THR A 60 20.06 -20.90 -9.48
N LEU A 61 19.10 -20.70 -8.58
CA LEU A 61 19.02 -21.32 -7.27
C LEU A 61 17.96 -22.42 -7.20
N ASP A 62 17.27 -22.73 -8.31
CA ASP A 62 16.24 -23.75 -8.31
C ASP A 62 16.81 -25.12 -7.94
N GLY A 63 16.09 -25.84 -7.06
CA GLY A 63 16.53 -27.11 -6.49
C GLY A 63 17.50 -26.98 -5.31
N ARG A 64 17.91 -25.76 -4.93
CA ARG A 64 18.71 -25.49 -3.73
C ARG A 64 17.84 -25.06 -2.55
N GLU A 65 18.36 -25.21 -1.33
CA GLU A 65 17.67 -24.78 -0.12
C GLU A 65 17.57 -23.24 -0.07
N SER A 66 16.35 -22.73 -0.16
CA SER A 66 16.08 -21.30 -0.15
C SER A 66 16.18 -20.73 1.26
N GLY A 67 16.96 -19.67 1.41
CA GLY A 67 17.05 -18.88 2.63
C GLY A 67 16.03 -17.76 2.63
N THR A 68 15.97 -17.03 3.74
CA THR A 68 14.99 -15.97 3.99
C THR A 68 14.97 -14.92 2.88
N ALA A 69 16.13 -14.43 2.46
CA ALA A 69 16.22 -13.46 1.36
C ALA A 69 15.64 -13.99 0.04
N GLY A 70 15.89 -15.26 -0.29
CA GLY A 70 15.38 -15.89 -1.50
C GLY A 70 13.86 -16.08 -1.45
N LEU A 71 13.34 -16.51 -0.31
CA LEU A 71 11.90 -16.66 -0.08
C LEU A 71 11.17 -15.30 -0.15
N VAL A 72 11.69 -14.26 0.51
CA VAL A 72 11.14 -12.90 0.43
C VAL A 72 11.19 -12.38 -1.00
N ALA A 73 12.30 -12.57 -1.72
CA ALA A 73 12.42 -12.15 -3.11
C ALA A 73 11.36 -12.82 -4.00
N ARG A 74 11.15 -14.15 -3.84
CA ARG A 74 10.10 -14.89 -4.55
C ARG A 74 8.72 -14.35 -4.22
N ALA A 75 8.41 -14.14 -2.94
CA ALA A 75 7.13 -13.57 -2.51
C ALA A 75 6.88 -12.19 -3.13
N LEU A 76 7.85 -11.26 -3.04
CA LEU A 76 7.72 -9.91 -3.61
C LEU A 76 7.59 -9.91 -5.14
N VAL A 77 8.30 -10.81 -5.84
CA VAL A 77 8.15 -10.98 -7.29
C VAL A 77 6.75 -11.48 -7.65
N SER A 78 6.24 -12.49 -6.95
CA SER A 78 4.90 -13.02 -7.16
C SER A 78 3.82 -11.98 -6.86
N ILE A 79 3.96 -11.24 -5.75
CA ILE A 79 3.08 -10.10 -5.41
C ILE A 79 3.11 -9.06 -6.54
N GLY A 80 4.30 -8.67 -7.00
CA GLY A 80 4.48 -7.72 -8.09
C GLY A 80 3.76 -8.12 -9.38
N ARG A 81 3.74 -9.42 -9.69
CA ARG A 81 3.10 -10.03 -10.87
C ARG A 81 1.61 -10.31 -10.71
N LEU A 82 1.01 -9.99 -9.56
CA LEU A 82 -0.35 -10.37 -9.19
C LEU A 82 -0.60 -11.89 -9.08
N ASP A 83 0.45 -12.67 -8.81
CA ASP A 83 0.35 -14.11 -8.58
C ASP A 83 0.12 -14.41 -7.09
N SER A 84 -1.15 -14.35 -6.67
CA SER A 84 -1.53 -14.63 -5.29
C SER A 84 -1.17 -16.04 -4.81
N ARG A 85 -1.21 -17.03 -5.69
CA ARG A 85 -1.00 -18.43 -5.32
C ARG A 85 0.47 -18.66 -4.98
N ASP A 86 1.36 -18.21 -5.85
CA ASP A 86 2.79 -18.32 -5.60
C ASP A 86 3.21 -17.43 -4.44
N ALA A 87 2.68 -16.21 -4.34
CA ALA A 87 2.96 -15.34 -3.21
C ALA A 87 2.60 -16.01 -1.88
N GLN A 88 1.39 -16.57 -1.76
CA GLN A 88 0.96 -17.29 -0.56
C GLN A 88 1.85 -18.49 -0.25
N HIS A 89 2.27 -19.23 -1.28
CA HIS A 89 3.18 -20.37 -1.10
C HIS A 89 4.51 -19.95 -0.49
N TRP A 90 5.15 -18.90 -1.01
CA TRP A 90 6.44 -18.43 -0.50
C TRP A 90 6.34 -17.81 0.88
N LEU A 91 5.26 -17.07 1.18
CA LEU A 91 5.01 -16.50 2.50
C LEU A 91 4.77 -17.57 3.56
N ALA A 92 4.08 -18.67 3.23
CA ALA A 92 3.88 -19.78 4.14
C ALA A 92 5.21 -20.42 4.60
N LEU A 93 6.23 -20.40 3.74
CA LEU A 93 7.58 -20.88 4.09
C LEU A 93 8.39 -19.87 4.92
N LEU A 94 7.99 -18.59 4.96
CA LEU A 94 8.63 -17.55 5.76
C LEU A 94 8.13 -17.48 7.21
N ALA A 95 6.92 -17.99 7.48
CA ALA A 95 6.26 -17.87 8.77
C ALA A 95 7.12 -18.35 9.96
N ASP A 96 7.91 -19.41 9.76
CA ASP A 96 8.77 -20.00 10.81
C ASP A 96 10.12 -19.27 10.99
N VAL A 97 10.48 -18.35 10.09
CA VAL A 97 11.83 -17.77 9.99
C VAL A 97 11.86 -16.30 10.45
N ARG A 98 10.69 -15.66 10.61
CA ARG A 98 10.53 -14.19 10.72
C ARG A 98 11.17 -13.56 11.96
N ASP A 99 11.15 -14.21 13.12
CA ASP A 99 11.37 -13.49 14.40
C ASP A 99 12.84 -13.25 14.80
N ASN A 100 13.78 -14.04 14.27
CA ASN A 100 15.21 -13.96 14.62
C ASN A 100 16.13 -13.68 13.43
N ASP A 101 15.56 -13.42 12.26
CA ASP A 101 16.31 -13.24 11.02
C ASP A 101 16.57 -11.74 10.74
N GLU A 102 17.75 -11.40 10.21
CA GLU A 102 18.10 -10.04 9.80
C GLU A 102 17.22 -9.49 8.66
N PHE A 103 16.49 -10.35 7.96
CA PHE A 103 15.53 -10.01 6.91
C PHE A 103 14.07 -9.87 7.41
N TRP A 104 13.82 -9.93 8.73
CA TRP A 104 12.48 -9.89 9.33
C TRP A 104 11.57 -8.78 8.75
N ALA A 105 12.10 -7.57 8.56
CA ALA A 105 11.33 -6.42 8.10
C ALA A 105 10.89 -6.56 6.64
N PHE A 106 11.66 -7.28 5.82
CA PHE A 106 11.33 -7.54 4.42
C PHE A 106 10.31 -8.67 4.30
N ALA A 107 10.39 -9.68 5.18
CA ALA A 107 9.37 -10.72 5.28
C ALA A 107 8.03 -10.13 5.76
N ALA A 108 8.05 -9.33 6.83
CA ALA A 108 6.88 -8.61 7.31
C ALA A 108 6.29 -7.69 6.23
N HIS A 109 7.14 -6.94 5.51
CA HIS A 109 6.69 -6.15 4.37
C HIS A 109 5.97 -7.01 3.31
N ALA A 110 6.54 -8.14 2.91
CA ALA A 110 5.92 -9.02 1.93
C ALA A 110 4.55 -9.56 2.43
N ASP A 111 4.45 -9.96 3.69
CA ASP A 111 3.18 -10.35 4.34
C ASP A 111 2.15 -9.22 4.32
N HIS A 112 2.53 -8.01 4.74
CA HIS A 112 1.62 -6.87 4.76
C HIS A 112 1.16 -6.48 3.36
N ARG A 113 2.06 -6.50 2.37
CA ARG A 113 1.67 -6.27 0.96
C ARG A 113 0.70 -7.33 0.48
N PHE A 114 0.94 -8.60 0.79
CA PHE A 114 0.00 -9.67 0.43
C PHE A 114 -1.37 -9.48 1.09
N GLY A 115 -1.38 -9.22 2.40
CA GLY A 115 -2.59 -8.93 3.18
C GLY A 115 -3.36 -7.74 2.62
N LEU A 116 -2.65 -6.70 2.20
CA LEU A 116 -3.22 -5.52 1.56
C LEU A 116 -3.91 -5.80 0.22
N TYR A 117 -3.39 -6.75 -0.59
CA TYR A 117 -3.91 -7.03 -1.93
C TYR A 117 -4.92 -8.17 -2.02
N TRP A 118 -4.82 -9.14 -1.10
CA TRP A 118 -5.57 -10.39 -1.12
C TRP A 118 -6.09 -10.84 0.24
N GLY A 119 -5.61 -10.29 1.36
CA GLY A 119 -6.01 -10.66 2.71
C GLY A 119 -7.07 -9.74 3.32
N ASP A 120 -7.26 -9.87 4.63
CA ASP A 120 -8.09 -8.95 5.43
C ASP A 120 -7.24 -7.74 5.87
N PRO A 121 -7.54 -6.52 5.42
CA PRO A 121 -6.76 -5.34 5.78
C PRO A 121 -6.81 -5.01 7.28
N VAL A 122 -7.86 -5.40 8.00
CA VAL A 122 -7.96 -5.19 9.46
C VAL A 122 -7.03 -6.12 10.21
N GLU A 123 -7.02 -7.41 9.85
CA GLU A 123 -6.09 -8.37 10.45
C GLU A 123 -4.64 -8.02 10.11
N THR A 124 -4.40 -7.59 8.87
CA THR A 124 -3.07 -7.16 8.39
C THR A 124 -2.57 -5.93 9.15
N ASP A 125 -3.42 -4.93 9.38
CA ASP A 125 -3.08 -3.74 10.17
C ASP A 125 -2.79 -4.09 11.64
N ALA A 126 -3.52 -5.03 12.22
CA ALA A 126 -3.24 -5.52 13.57
C ALA A 126 -1.93 -6.31 13.66
N ASP A 127 -1.57 -7.09 12.62
CA ASP A 127 -0.26 -7.76 12.53
C ASP A 127 0.89 -6.76 12.40
N LEU A 128 0.67 -5.69 11.62
CA LEU A 128 1.64 -4.61 11.45
C LEU A 128 1.92 -3.88 12.77
N ASP A 129 0.87 -3.51 13.51
CA ASP A 129 1.01 -2.88 14.83
C ASP A 129 1.78 -3.80 15.80
N ARG A 130 1.51 -5.11 15.76
CA ARG A 130 2.24 -6.11 16.57
C ARG A 130 3.71 -6.20 16.17
N THR A 131 3.97 -6.34 14.87
CA THR A 131 5.33 -6.39 14.31
C THR A 131 6.14 -5.16 14.71
N TRP A 132 5.53 -3.98 14.63
CA TRP A 132 6.16 -2.72 15.03
C TRP A 132 6.50 -2.71 16.52
N ALA A 133 5.59 -3.17 17.38
CA ALA A 133 5.81 -3.21 18.82
C ALA A 133 6.94 -4.20 19.20
N GLU A 134 6.90 -5.40 18.62
CA GLU A 134 7.86 -6.48 18.88
C GLU A 134 9.29 -6.15 18.44
N HIS A 135 9.44 -5.33 17.39
CA HIS A 135 10.74 -4.99 16.80
C HIS A 135 11.16 -3.53 17.04
N SER A 136 10.46 -2.83 17.95
CA SER A 136 10.69 -1.40 18.21
C SER A 136 12.12 -1.08 18.68
N ASP A 137 12.80 -2.01 19.34
CA ASP A 137 14.20 -1.92 19.76
C ASP A 137 15.21 -2.04 18.59
N ARG A 138 14.81 -2.71 17.51
CA ARG A 138 15.63 -2.91 16.29
C ARG A 138 15.35 -1.89 15.19
N LEU A 139 14.29 -1.09 15.32
CA LEU A 139 13.89 -0.09 14.33
C LEU A 139 14.73 1.18 14.44
N ILE A 140 15.59 1.39 13.45
CA ILE A 140 16.43 2.59 13.32
C ILE A 140 15.71 3.64 12.46
N GLU A 141 15.71 4.89 12.90
CA GLU A 141 15.14 6.01 12.14
C GLU A 141 15.84 6.17 10.77
N GLY A 142 15.05 6.29 9.71
CA GLY A 142 15.52 6.38 8.33
C GLY A 142 15.98 5.05 7.71
N SER A 143 15.95 3.94 8.45
CA SER A 143 16.30 2.62 7.92
C SER A 143 15.27 2.11 6.90
N THR A 144 15.69 1.17 6.06
CA THR A 144 14.80 0.48 5.10
C THR A 144 13.63 -0.17 5.82
N ALA A 145 13.86 -0.82 6.96
CA ALA A 145 12.81 -1.45 7.76
C ALA A 145 11.73 -0.44 8.19
N GLN A 146 12.15 0.69 8.77
CA GLN A 146 11.19 1.73 9.18
C GLN A 146 10.39 2.25 7.99
N LEU A 147 11.03 2.45 6.84
CA LEU A 147 10.38 3.01 5.66
C LEU A 147 9.38 2.06 5.01
N LEU A 148 9.71 0.76 4.92
CA LEU A 148 8.78 -0.27 4.45
C LEU A 148 7.54 -0.33 5.34
N LEU A 149 7.71 -0.48 6.65
CA LEU A 149 6.59 -0.55 7.60
C LEU A 149 5.78 0.76 7.65
N THR A 150 6.43 1.92 7.50
CA THR A 150 5.74 3.22 7.42
C THR A 150 4.87 3.29 6.17
N SER A 151 5.36 2.80 5.02
CA SER A 151 4.57 2.76 3.78
C SER A 151 3.41 1.78 3.87
N ASP A 152 3.62 0.61 4.50
CA ASP A 152 2.56 -0.38 4.71
C ASP A 152 1.48 0.15 5.65
N ALA A 153 1.88 0.79 6.76
CA ALA A 153 0.97 1.43 7.72
C ALA A 153 0.13 2.51 7.06
N ALA A 154 0.75 3.35 6.22
CA ALA A 154 0.05 4.40 5.52
C ALA A 154 -0.96 3.82 4.51
N ASP A 155 -0.55 2.84 3.70
CA ASP A 155 -1.42 2.25 2.68
C ASP A 155 -2.58 1.44 3.30
N LEU A 156 -2.34 0.71 4.39
CA LEU A 156 -3.41 0.03 5.14
C LEU A 156 -4.37 1.03 5.78
N ALA A 157 -3.85 2.09 6.41
CA ALA A 157 -4.69 3.15 6.96
C ALA A 157 -5.55 3.82 5.87
N ILE A 158 -5.00 4.07 4.68
CA ILE A 158 -5.74 4.60 3.53
C ILE A 158 -6.88 3.65 3.14
N ILE A 159 -6.58 2.35 2.98
CA ILE A 159 -7.55 1.33 2.59
C ILE A 159 -8.67 1.16 3.64
N LEU A 160 -8.33 1.31 4.91
CA LEU A 160 -9.27 1.28 6.03
C LEU A 160 -10.03 2.60 6.23
N GLY A 161 -9.80 3.62 5.40
CA GLY A 161 -10.44 4.94 5.50
C GLY A 161 -9.92 5.82 6.65
N GLN A 162 -8.80 5.45 7.26
CA GLN A 162 -8.18 6.14 8.39
C GLN A 162 -7.21 7.23 7.91
N LEU A 163 -7.71 8.19 7.13
CA LEU A 163 -6.88 9.19 6.44
C LEU A 163 -5.99 10.02 7.39
N SER A 164 -6.51 10.40 8.57
CA SER A 164 -5.72 11.15 9.58
C SER A 164 -4.60 10.30 10.18
N ARG A 165 -4.80 8.98 10.34
CA ARG A 165 -3.72 8.07 10.77
C ARG A 165 -2.67 7.96 9.66
N ALA A 166 -3.10 7.79 8.41
CA ALA A 166 -2.19 7.74 7.27
C ALA A 166 -1.34 9.02 7.17
N GLU A 167 -1.97 10.20 7.32
CA GLU A 167 -1.28 11.49 7.35
C GLU A 167 -0.26 11.57 8.49
N SER A 168 -0.68 11.28 9.73
CA SER A 168 0.21 11.29 10.90
C SER A 168 1.39 10.32 10.76
N THR A 169 1.16 9.14 10.19
CA THR A 169 2.20 8.14 9.90
C THR A 169 3.22 8.69 8.90
N LEU A 170 2.74 9.34 7.82
CA LEU A 170 3.59 9.87 6.76
C LEU A 170 4.31 11.17 7.14
N GLU A 171 3.74 12.00 8.03
CA GLU A 171 4.37 13.23 8.54
C GLU A 171 5.59 12.94 9.41
N LYS A 172 5.53 11.85 10.20
CA LYS A 172 6.62 11.42 11.07
C LYS A 172 7.83 10.89 10.32
N SER A 173 7.71 10.62 9.02
CA SER A 173 8.84 10.12 8.22
C SER A 173 9.75 11.26 7.78
N PRO A 174 11.00 11.33 8.27
CA PRO A 174 11.95 12.38 7.90
C PRO A 174 12.51 12.19 6.49
N THR A 175 12.48 10.95 5.98
CA THR A 175 13.13 10.57 4.74
C THR A 175 12.20 10.77 3.55
N ARG A 176 12.71 11.47 2.54
CA ARG A 176 12.02 11.65 1.26
C ARG A 176 12.49 10.60 0.25
N ASN A 177 11.74 9.51 0.12
CA ASN A 177 11.95 8.45 -0.88
C ASN A 177 10.67 8.19 -1.69
N THR A 178 10.73 7.30 -2.70
CA THR A 178 9.55 7.00 -3.52
C THR A 178 8.46 6.23 -2.78
N TRP A 179 8.78 5.33 -1.83
CA TRP A 179 7.75 4.61 -1.07
C TRP A 179 6.83 5.54 -0.25
N ILE A 180 7.42 6.53 0.42
CA ILE A 180 6.69 7.57 1.14
C ILE A 180 5.98 8.51 0.17
N ALA A 181 6.61 8.88 -0.95
CA ALA A 181 5.97 9.74 -1.96
C ALA A 181 4.75 9.07 -2.61
N VAL A 182 4.81 7.77 -2.88
CA VAL A 182 3.68 6.96 -3.39
C VAL A 182 2.52 6.99 -2.40
N SER A 183 2.80 6.72 -1.12
CA SER A 183 1.78 6.72 -0.06
C SER A 183 1.14 8.10 0.12
N ARG A 184 1.94 9.19 0.09
CA ARG A 184 1.45 10.58 0.14
C ARG A 184 0.61 10.96 -1.09
N ALA A 185 1.06 10.56 -2.29
CA ALA A 185 0.32 10.80 -3.52
C ALA A 185 -1.03 10.07 -3.52
N ARG A 186 -1.05 8.81 -3.06
CA ARG A 186 -2.27 8.01 -2.92
C ARG A 186 -3.23 8.62 -1.90
N LEU A 187 -2.73 9.00 -0.72
CA LEU A 187 -3.51 9.70 0.30
C LEU A 187 -4.14 10.97 -0.25
N ALA A 188 -3.35 11.83 -0.92
CA ALA A 188 -3.84 13.08 -1.47
C ALA A 188 -4.86 12.86 -2.60
N LEU A 189 -4.65 11.87 -3.47
CA LEU A 189 -5.56 11.57 -4.57
C LEU A 189 -6.91 11.07 -4.03
N LEU A 190 -6.89 10.11 -3.10
CA LEU A 190 -8.09 9.52 -2.51
C LEU A 190 -8.81 10.50 -1.57
N GLY A 191 -8.07 11.39 -0.90
CA GLY A 191 -8.63 12.50 -0.13
C GLY A 191 -9.13 13.68 -0.98
N GLY A 192 -9.35 13.49 -2.29
CA GLY A 192 -9.95 14.52 -3.17
C GLY A 192 -9.04 15.71 -3.50
N ASN A 193 -7.73 15.58 -3.30
CA ASN A 193 -6.73 16.64 -3.49
C ASN A 193 -5.76 16.32 -4.64
N PRO A 194 -6.22 16.19 -5.90
CA PRO A 194 -5.37 15.74 -7.02
C PRO A 194 -4.22 16.71 -7.34
N LYS A 195 -4.36 18.01 -7.00
CA LYS A 195 -3.23 18.96 -7.13
C LYS A 195 -2.09 18.64 -6.17
N HIS A 196 -2.39 18.30 -4.92
CA HIS A 196 -1.38 17.87 -3.95
C HIS A 196 -0.79 16.52 -4.31
N ALA A 197 -1.62 15.58 -4.81
CA ALA A 197 -1.13 14.31 -5.34
C ALA A 197 -0.09 14.53 -6.44
N LEU A 198 -0.37 15.43 -7.40
CA LEU A 198 0.57 15.75 -8.47
C LEU A 198 1.89 16.34 -7.95
N LEU A 199 1.86 17.16 -6.90
CA LEU A 199 3.08 17.68 -6.27
C LEU A 199 3.94 16.54 -5.72
N PHE A 200 3.37 15.64 -4.92
CA PHE A 200 4.11 14.49 -4.36
C PHE A 200 4.64 13.56 -5.45
N ILE A 201 3.87 13.37 -6.53
CA ILE A 201 4.28 12.57 -7.69
C ILE A 201 5.51 13.18 -8.36
N LEU A 202 5.47 14.48 -8.68
CA LEU A 202 6.59 15.16 -9.32
C LEU A 202 7.83 15.19 -8.41
N GLU A 203 7.63 15.36 -7.10
CA GLU A 203 8.71 15.33 -6.12
C GLU A 203 9.38 13.95 -6.06
N GLY A 204 8.60 12.86 -6.06
CA GLY A 204 9.13 11.50 -6.11
C GLY A 204 9.79 11.16 -7.44
N GLN A 205 9.24 11.62 -8.57
CA GLN A 205 9.81 11.40 -9.91
C GLN A 205 11.14 12.13 -10.10
N ALA A 206 11.29 13.33 -9.54
CA ALA A 206 12.52 14.10 -9.59
C ALA A 206 13.71 13.40 -8.90
N ARG A 207 13.46 12.46 -7.99
CA ARG A 207 14.53 11.77 -7.23
C ARG A 207 15.26 10.66 -7.99
N GLY A 208 14.74 10.21 -9.14
CA GLY A 208 15.54 9.56 -10.19
C GLY A 208 16.15 8.16 -9.94
N ARG A 209 15.93 7.28 -10.94
CA ARG A 209 16.66 6.06 -11.38
C ARG A 209 16.84 4.84 -10.47
N THR A 210 16.97 4.94 -9.15
CA THR A 210 17.34 3.76 -8.30
C THR A 210 16.15 2.99 -7.73
N GLU A 211 15.01 3.63 -7.54
CA GLU A 211 13.81 3.05 -6.92
C GLU A 211 12.72 2.77 -7.98
N ARG A 212 12.95 1.83 -8.91
CA ARG A 212 12.07 1.68 -10.10
C ARG A 212 10.65 1.23 -9.74
N TYR A 213 10.49 0.46 -8.67
CA TYR A 213 9.19 0.04 -8.15
C TYR A 213 8.32 1.27 -7.84
N GLY A 214 8.81 2.17 -6.98
CA GLY A 214 8.10 3.39 -6.63
C GLY A 214 7.90 4.32 -7.83
N GLN A 215 8.81 4.35 -8.81
CA GLN A 215 8.61 5.12 -10.04
C GLN A 215 7.44 4.60 -10.89
N LEU A 216 7.22 3.29 -10.93
CA LEU A 216 6.06 2.72 -11.62
C LEU A 216 4.76 3.09 -10.89
N ASP A 217 4.70 2.95 -9.56
CA ASP A 217 3.56 3.40 -8.75
C ASP A 217 3.24 4.88 -8.99
N LEU A 218 4.25 5.74 -8.96
CA LEU A 218 4.07 7.17 -9.23
C LEU A 218 3.58 7.44 -10.66
N ALA A 219 4.00 6.65 -11.66
CA ALA A 219 3.52 6.78 -13.04
C ALA A 219 2.04 6.39 -13.16
N VAL A 220 1.61 5.33 -12.47
CA VAL A 220 0.21 4.89 -12.40
C VAL A 220 -0.64 5.95 -11.69
N LEU A 221 -0.22 6.40 -10.51
CA LEU A 221 -0.89 7.47 -9.76
C LEU A 221 -0.95 8.78 -10.54
N ARG A 222 0.04 9.06 -11.39
CA ARG A 222 0.03 10.25 -12.26
C ARG A 222 -1.10 10.20 -13.29
N ALA A 223 -1.30 9.06 -13.95
CA ALA A 223 -2.40 8.90 -14.89
C ALA A 223 -3.76 9.14 -14.21
N ALA A 224 -3.96 8.52 -13.05
CA ALA A 224 -5.17 8.71 -12.25
C ALA A 224 -5.35 10.18 -11.77
N THR A 225 -4.26 10.83 -11.39
CA THR A 225 -4.27 12.23 -10.94
C THR A 225 -4.58 13.19 -12.09
N GLU A 226 -4.02 12.96 -13.28
CA GLU A 226 -4.30 13.78 -14.48
C GLU A 226 -5.75 13.61 -14.94
N LEU A 227 -6.29 12.39 -14.86
CA LEU A 227 -7.72 12.14 -15.08
C LEU A 227 -8.59 12.91 -14.07
N ALA A 228 -8.28 12.85 -12.77
CA ALA A 228 -9.01 13.60 -11.74
C ALA A 228 -8.93 15.13 -11.91
N LEU A 229 -7.93 15.63 -12.65
CA LEU A 229 -7.79 17.04 -13.03
C LEU A 229 -8.50 17.41 -14.35
N GLY A 230 -9.18 16.45 -15.00
CA GLY A 230 -9.83 16.63 -16.31
C GLY A 230 -8.84 16.77 -17.47
N ARG A 231 -7.64 16.18 -17.35
CA ARG A 231 -6.57 16.26 -18.35
C ARG A 231 -6.41 14.94 -19.11
N ASP A 232 -7.45 14.55 -19.84
CA ASP A 232 -7.56 13.24 -20.49
C ASP A 232 -6.37 12.91 -21.41
N ALA A 233 -5.86 13.89 -22.15
CA ALA A 233 -4.70 13.71 -23.03
C ALA A 233 -3.41 13.40 -22.25
N ASP A 234 -3.18 14.11 -21.14
CA ASP A 234 -2.04 13.87 -20.26
C ASP A 234 -2.18 12.51 -19.56
N ALA A 235 -3.38 12.23 -19.03
CA ALA A 235 -3.71 10.97 -18.37
C ALA A 235 -3.45 9.77 -19.30
N THR A 236 -3.87 9.86 -20.56
CA THR A 236 -3.61 8.84 -21.59
C THR A 236 -2.11 8.65 -21.82
N ALA A 237 -1.36 9.73 -22.01
CA ALA A 237 0.08 9.67 -22.25
C ALA A 237 0.86 9.12 -21.03
N SER A 238 0.43 9.45 -19.81
CA SER A 238 1.00 8.90 -18.58
C SER A 238 0.66 7.42 -18.41
N LEU A 239 -0.58 7.03 -18.70
CA LEU A 239 -1.04 5.64 -18.61
C LEU A 239 -0.30 4.73 -19.58
N GLN A 240 -0.15 5.12 -20.85
CA GLN A 240 0.60 4.35 -21.84
C GLN A 240 2.06 4.14 -21.42
N ARG A 241 2.69 5.15 -20.81
CA ARG A 241 4.06 5.02 -20.27
C ARG A 241 4.11 4.04 -19.11
N ALA A 242 3.14 4.10 -18.19
CA ALA A 242 3.04 3.17 -17.07
C ALA A 242 2.83 1.72 -17.55
N ILE A 243 1.93 1.49 -18.50
CA ILE A 243 1.67 0.18 -19.11
C ILE A 243 2.96 -0.38 -19.74
N LYS A 244 3.64 0.41 -20.58
CA LYS A 244 4.89 -0.02 -21.21
C LYS A 244 5.98 -0.38 -20.18
N GLN A 245 6.04 0.35 -19.07
CA GLN A 245 6.98 0.04 -18.00
C GLN A 245 6.60 -1.26 -17.27
N ALA A 246 5.31 -1.46 -16.99
CA ALA A 246 4.77 -2.66 -16.36
C ALA A 246 5.00 -3.91 -17.22
N GLU A 247 4.72 -3.84 -18.53
CA GLU A 247 4.99 -4.93 -19.47
C GLU A 247 6.47 -5.28 -19.55
N LYS A 248 7.36 -4.28 -19.44
CA LYS A 248 8.81 -4.51 -19.45
C LYS A 248 9.32 -5.11 -18.15
N SER A 249 8.78 -4.70 -17.01
CA SER A 249 9.25 -5.16 -15.70
C SER A 249 8.56 -6.44 -15.22
N GLY A 250 7.38 -6.75 -15.75
CA GLY A 250 6.47 -7.77 -15.24
C GLY A 250 5.71 -7.34 -13.97
N VAL A 251 5.87 -6.09 -13.50
CA VAL A 251 5.23 -5.60 -12.27
C VAL A 251 3.91 -4.92 -12.62
N ILE A 252 2.81 -5.48 -12.14
CA ILE A 252 1.43 -5.09 -12.46
C ILE A 252 0.68 -4.57 -11.23
N VAL A 253 1.08 -4.99 -10.04
CA VAL A 253 0.36 -4.67 -8.80
C VAL A 253 0.11 -3.17 -8.50
N PRO A 254 0.93 -2.19 -8.96
CA PRO A 254 0.63 -0.77 -8.80
C PRO A 254 -0.76 -0.33 -9.28
N PHE A 255 -1.30 -0.97 -10.32
CA PHE A 255 -2.61 -0.63 -10.86
C PHE A 255 -3.77 -1.11 -9.98
N ARG A 256 -3.54 -2.10 -9.10
CA ARG A 256 -4.58 -2.71 -8.26
C ARG A 256 -5.09 -1.80 -7.15
N LEU A 257 -4.33 -0.75 -6.78
CA LEU A 257 -4.73 0.24 -5.78
C LEU A 257 -5.30 1.52 -6.38
N LEU A 258 -5.76 1.47 -7.62
CA LEU A 258 -6.62 2.53 -8.16
C LEU A 258 -8.08 2.20 -7.86
N PRO A 259 -8.91 3.22 -7.52
CA PRO A 259 -10.35 3.01 -7.39
C PRO A 259 -10.95 2.40 -8.66
N GLN A 260 -11.96 1.54 -8.51
CA GLN A 260 -12.61 0.87 -9.63
C GLN A 260 -13.13 1.87 -10.68
N GLN A 261 -13.79 2.94 -10.23
CA GLN A 261 -14.28 3.98 -11.13
C GLN A 261 -13.14 4.64 -11.93
N THR A 262 -12.00 4.91 -11.28
CA THR A 262 -10.82 5.45 -11.96
C THR A 262 -10.28 4.50 -13.02
N LEU A 263 -10.23 3.19 -12.74
CA LEU A 263 -9.81 2.18 -13.72
C LEU A 263 -10.78 2.12 -14.91
N GLU A 264 -12.08 2.18 -14.67
CA GLU A 264 -13.11 2.19 -15.71
C GLU A 264 -13.01 3.44 -16.60
N GLU A 265 -12.83 4.62 -16.01
CA GLU A 265 -12.63 5.87 -16.73
C GLU A 265 -11.32 5.85 -17.55
N LEU A 266 -10.21 5.39 -16.98
CA LEU A 266 -8.93 5.23 -17.68
C LEU A 266 -9.03 4.22 -18.84
N ALA A 267 -9.80 3.13 -18.67
CA ALA A 267 -10.07 2.18 -19.74
C ALA A 267 -10.85 2.83 -20.90
N GLY A 268 -11.75 3.77 -20.59
CA GLY A 268 -12.51 4.54 -21.57
C GLY A 268 -11.66 5.53 -22.39
N LEU A 269 -10.52 5.96 -21.87
CA LEU A 269 -9.65 6.92 -22.58
C LEU A 269 -8.86 6.31 -23.74
N HIS A 270 -8.48 5.03 -23.68
CA HIS A 270 -7.61 4.42 -24.69
C HIS A 270 -7.78 2.89 -24.83
N PRO A 271 -7.80 2.31 -26.05
CA PRO A 271 -7.97 0.87 -26.26
C PRO A 271 -6.90 0.00 -25.57
N ASP A 272 -5.63 0.44 -25.57
CA ASP A 272 -4.56 -0.28 -24.86
C ASP A 272 -4.79 -0.33 -23.35
N ALA A 273 -5.39 0.72 -22.76
CA ALA A 273 -5.73 0.74 -21.35
C ALA A 273 -6.82 -0.29 -21.04
N ALA A 274 -7.90 -0.29 -21.83
CA ALA A 274 -8.97 -1.28 -21.69
C ALA A 274 -8.42 -2.72 -21.82
N ARG A 275 -7.57 -2.98 -22.80
CA ARG A 275 -6.94 -4.29 -23.00
C ARG A 275 -6.07 -4.69 -21.82
N PHE A 276 -5.21 -3.80 -21.33
CA PHE A 276 -4.32 -4.07 -20.20
C PHE A 276 -5.13 -4.36 -18.91
N ILE A 277 -6.13 -3.53 -18.62
CA ILE A 277 -7.00 -3.68 -17.44
C ILE A 277 -7.77 -5.01 -17.48
N ALA A 278 -8.31 -5.36 -18.64
CA ALA A 278 -9.01 -6.63 -18.84
C ALA A 278 -8.07 -7.85 -18.72
N GLN A 279 -6.88 -7.77 -19.33
CA GLN A 279 -5.88 -8.84 -19.30
C GLN A 279 -5.52 -9.26 -17.87
N TYR A 280 -5.37 -8.30 -16.95
CA TYR A 280 -4.96 -8.55 -15.57
C TYR A 280 -6.13 -8.57 -14.58
N SER A 281 -7.38 -8.56 -15.07
CA SER A 281 -8.58 -8.58 -14.22
C SER A 281 -8.54 -7.55 -13.08
N LEU A 282 -8.12 -6.32 -13.41
CA LEU A 282 -7.97 -5.25 -12.42
C LEU A 282 -9.31 -4.67 -11.96
N THR A 283 -10.38 -4.92 -12.72
CA THR A 283 -11.76 -4.59 -12.35
C THR A 283 -12.37 -5.69 -11.49
N GLY A 284 -13.03 -5.32 -10.39
CA GLY A 284 -13.75 -6.26 -9.51
C GLY A 284 -13.04 -6.64 -8.21
N THR A 285 -11.79 -6.23 -8.00
CA THR A 285 -11.09 -6.41 -6.72
C THR A 285 -11.15 -5.13 -5.90
N SER A 286 -12.29 -4.94 -5.23
CA SER A 286 -12.56 -3.73 -4.44
C SER A 286 -12.13 -3.93 -2.99
N TYR A 287 -10.86 -3.67 -2.70
CA TYR A 287 -10.43 -3.35 -1.33
C TYR A 287 -10.38 -1.84 -1.07
N LEU A 288 -10.49 -1.02 -2.12
CA LEU A 288 -10.74 0.42 -2.02
C LEU A 288 -12.23 0.75 -1.87
N SER A 289 -12.95 -0.06 -1.13
CA SER A 289 -14.28 0.26 -0.63
C SER A 289 -14.30 0.67 0.86
N PRO A 290 -13.38 1.51 1.38
CA PRO A 290 -13.67 2.17 2.65
C PRO A 290 -14.96 3.02 2.54
N TYR A 291 -15.40 3.36 1.32
CA TYR A 291 -16.66 4.04 1.10
C TYR A 291 -17.92 3.17 1.31
N GLN A 292 -17.91 1.86 0.95
CA GLN A 292 -19.10 1.00 1.17
C GLN A 292 -18.99 0.09 2.39
N ALA A 293 -17.79 -0.29 2.84
CA ALA A 293 -17.61 -1.11 4.04
C ALA A 293 -17.96 -0.31 5.31
N VAL A 294 -17.58 0.97 5.38
CA VAL A 294 -17.94 1.86 6.51
C VAL A 294 -19.43 2.22 6.46
N ALA A 295 -19.98 2.46 5.27
CA ALA A 295 -21.43 2.67 5.08
C ALA A 295 -22.26 1.43 5.45
N GLY A 296 -21.76 0.22 5.13
CA GLY A 296 -22.39 -1.07 5.48
C GLY A 296 -22.18 -1.52 6.93
N ALA A 297 -21.20 -0.95 7.64
CA ALA A 297 -20.94 -1.25 9.05
C ALA A 297 -21.91 -0.55 10.01
N LEU A 298 -22.49 0.59 9.58
CA LEU A 298 -23.53 1.29 10.35
C LEU A 298 -24.87 0.58 10.19
N SER A 299 -25.49 0.22 11.31
CA SER A 299 -26.89 -0.24 11.32
C SER A 299 -27.83 0.90 10.90
N GLU A 300 -29.03 0.56 10.43
CA GLU A 300 -30.06 1.56 10.07
C GLU A 300 -30.30 2.57 11.21
N ARG A 301 -30.29 2.10 12.46
CA ARG A 301 -30.45 2.97 13.64
C ARG A 301 -29.29 3.94 13.83
N GLU A 302 -28.07 3.51 13.53
CA GLU A 302 -26.88 4.36 13.58
C GLU A 302 -26.89 5.40 12.45
N LEU A 303 -27.31 5.01 11.25
CA LEU A 303 -27.50 5.94 10.13
C LEU A 303 -28.56 7.01 10.43
N VAL A 304 -29.68 6.63 11.03
CA VAL A 304 -30.73 7.57 11.47
C VAL A 304 -30.18 8.58 12.48
N VAL A 305 -29.36 8.14 13.44
CA VAL A 305 -28.71 9.03 14.41
C VAL A 305 -27.66 9.93 13.73
N LEU A 306 -26.86 9.38 12.82
CA LEU A 306 -25.84 10.10 12.07
C LEU A 306 -26.44 11.20 11.18
N ARG A 307 -27.55 10.93 10.49
CA ARG A 307 -28.28 11.92 9.67
C ARG A 307 -28.99 12.99 10.48
N ALA A 308 -29.27 12.71 11.76
CA ALA A 308 -29.90 13.67 12.67
C ALA A 308 -28.88 14.57 13.40
N LEU A 309 -27.57 14.31 13.25
CA LEU A 309 -26.50 15.13 13.83
C LEU A 309 -26.29 16.39 12.99
N ASP A 310 -26.80 17.52 13.46
CA ASP A 310 -26.34 18.82 12.95
C ASP A 310 -25.09 19.27 13.74
N PRO A 311 -24.17 20.07 13.15
CA PRO A 311 -22.96 20.54 13.82
C PRO A 311 -23.22 21.15 15.20
N GLY A 312 -24.36 21.84 15.37
CA GLY A 312 -24.76 22.49 16.63
C GLY A 312 -25.76 21.72 17.51
N ALA A 313 -26.29 20.57 17.09
CA ALA A 313 -27.39 19.93 17.82
C ALA A 313 -26.93 19.23 19.11
N THR A 314 -27.52 19.50 20.27
CA THR A 314 -27.19 18.75 21.50
C THR A 314 -27.70 17.32 21.43
N VAL A 315 -27.15 16.42 22.26
CA VAL A 315 -27.62 15.03 22.37
C VAL A 315 -29.12 14.99 22.70
N GLU A 316 -29.59 15.91 23.54
CA GLU A 316 -30.98 16.05 23.95
C GLU A 316 -31.88 16.49 22.79
N GLN A 317 -31.40 17.36 21.91
CA GLN A 317 -32.12 17.78 20.71
C GLN A 317 -32.25 16.63 19.70
N VAL A 318 -31.18 15.88 19.47
CA VAL A 318 -31.20 14.68 18.61
C VAL A 318 -32.14 13.61 19.20
N ALA A 319 -32.08 13.38 20.51
CA ALA A 319 -32.95 12.44 21.21
C ALA A 319 -34.43 12.81 21.07
N LYS A 320 -34.76 14.10 21.21
CA LYS A 320 -36.12 14.62 21.01
C LYS A 320 -36.59 14.46 19.55
N LYS A 321 -35.73 14.77 18.57
CA LYS A 321 -36.03 14.65 17.13
C LYS A 321 -36.32 13.19 16.74
N LEU A 322 -35.63 12.24 17.36
CA LEU A 322 -35.74 10.81 17.07
C LEU A 322 -36.70 10.06 18.01
N PHE A 323 -37.34 10.74 18.97
CA PHE A 323 -38.22 10.14 19.98
C PHE A 323 -37.56 9.00 20.78
N VAL A 324 -36.30 9.16 21.18
CA VAL A 324 -35.53 8.18 21.97
C VAL A 324 -34.91 8.83 23.21
N ALA A 325 -34.41 8.01 24.16
CA ALA A 325 -33.70 8.52 25.33
C ALA A 325 -32.29 9.05 24.98
N SER A 326 -31.83 10.11 25.66
CA SER A 326 -30.49 10.70 25.45
C SER A 326 -29.35 9.69 25.64
N ASN A 327 -29.50 8.74 26.55
CA ASN A 327 -28.50 7.69 26.77
C ASN A 327 -28.38 6.73 25.56
N THR A 328 -29.49 6.47 24.86
CA THR A 328 -29.49 5.69 23.62
C THR A 328 -28.70 6.42 22.54
N VAL A 329 -28.91 7.73 22.38
CA VAL A 329 -28.12 8.56 21.44
C VAL A 329 -26.63 8.53 21.81
N LYS A 330 -26.25 8.69 23.09
CA LYS A 330 -24.84 8.59 23.52
C LYS A 330 -24.21 7.22 23.23
N ALA A 331 -24.96 6.13 23.37
CA ALA A 331 -24.48 4.79 23.06
C ALA A 331 -24.30 4.61 21.54
N GLN A 332 -25.27 5.06 20.74
CA GLN A 332 -25.20 5.03 19.28
C GLN A 332 -24.05 5.88 18.76
N LEU A 333 -23.85 7.10 19.27
CA LEU A 333 -22.73 7.96 18.89
C LEU A 333 -21.37 7.33 19.18
N ARG A 334 -21.21 6.66 20.33
CA ARG A 334 -19.97 5.91 20.61
C ARG A 334 -19.74 4.77 19.63
N SER A 335 -20.80 4.04 19.27
CA SER A 335 -20.72 2.97 18.28
C SER A 335 -20.41 3.52 16.89
N ILE A 336 -21.06 4.60 16.47
CA ILE A 336 -20.81 5.33 15.21
C ILE A 336 -19.36 5.79 15.18
N TYR A 337 -18.87 6.48 16.20
CA TYR A 337 -17.51 7.00 16.25
C TYR A 337 -16.48 5.88 16.16
N ARG A 338 -16.69 4.78 16.89
CA ARG A 338 -15.85 3.59 16.77
C ARG A 338 -15.89 2.98 15.37
N LYS A 339 -17.08 2.86 14.76
CA LYS A 339 -17.27 2.24 13.43
C LYS A 339 -16.76 3.12 12.28
N LEU A 340 -16.86 4.44 12.42
CA LEU A 340 -16.29 5.43 11.52
C LEU A 340 -14.81 5.72 11.83
N ASN A 341 -14.28 5.13 12.92
CA ASN A 341 -12.95 5.40 13.48
C ASN A 341 -12.61 6.90 13.63
N VAL A 342 -13.56 7.66 14.18
CA VAL A 342 -13.43 9.09 14.46
C VAL A 342 -13.56 9.36 15.95
N SER A 343 -13.06 10.50 16.39
CA SER A 343 -13.06 10.92 17.80
C SER A 343 -14.01 12.07 18.07
N THR A 344 -14.35 12.85 17.05
CA THR A 344 -15.20 14.04 17.20
C THR A 344 -16.45 13.99 16.32
N ARG A 345 -17.46 14.77 16.71
CA ARG A 345 -18.68 14.96 15.91
C ARG A 345 -18.37 15.52 14.53
N THR A 346 -17.48 16.52 14.49
CA THR A 346 -17.12 17.21 13.25
C THR A 346 -16.47 16.24 12.28
N GLU A 347 -15.52 15.41 12.76
CA GLU A 347 -14.93 14.32 11.98
C GLU A 347 -16.01 13.34 11.49
N ALA A 348 -16.93 12.92 12.37
CA ALA A 348 -18.00 12.00 12.00
C ALA A 348 -18.90 12.54 10.87
N LEU A 349 -19.23 13.83 10.91
CA LEU A 349 -20.04 14.48 9.87
C LEU A 349 -19.27 14.68 8.56
N LEU A 350 -17.98 14.99 8.64
CA LEU A 350 -17.13 15.16 7.48
C LEU A 350 -16.95 13.83 6.75
N VAL A 351 -16.62 12.76 7.48
CA VAL A 351 -16.56 11.39 6.98
C VAL A 351 -17.92 10.97 6.41
N ALA A 352 -19.03 11.18 7.12
CA ALA A 352 -20.37 10.84 6.62
C ALA A 352 -20.75 11.57 5.32
N ALA A 353 -20.30 12.82 5.15
CA ALA A 353 -20.52 13.59 3.93
C ALA A 353 -19.70 13.05 2.74
N GLU A 354 -18.43 12.72 2.97
CA GLU A 354 -17.56 12.08 1.98
C GLU A 354 -18.07 10.70 1.58
N LEU A 355 -18.65 9.96 2.53
CA LEU A 355 -19.28 8.66 2.33
C LEU A 355 -20.67 8.73 1.66
N GLY A 356 -21.21 9.92 1.41
CA GLY A 356 -22.55 10.08 0.83
C GLY A 356 -23.68 9.59 1.74
N LEU A 357 -23.46 9.53 3.07
CA LEU A 357 -24.41 9.02 4.05
C LEU A 357 -25.40 10.07 4.58
N LEU A 358 -25.16 11.34 4.26
CA LEU A 358 -26.01 12.48 4.63
C LEU A 358 -26.93 12.85 3.46
N ASP A 359 -28.22 13.06 3.73
CA ASP A 359 -29.19 13.45 2.72
C ASP A 359 -28.87 14.86 2.17
N GLN A 360 -28.96 15.03 0.85
CA GLN A 360 -28.50 16.24 0.13
C GLN A 360 -29.24 17.55 0.50
N ASP A 361 -30.33 17.48 1.26
CA ASP A 361 -31.12 18.65 1.67
C ASP A 361 -30.54 19.44 2.87
N SER A 362 -29.44 18.95 3.47
CA SER A 362 -28.79 19.58 4.63
C SER A 362 -27.74 20.66 4.27
N ARG A 363 -27.52 20.93 2.97
CA ARG A 363 -26.62 22.01 2.49
C ARG A 363 -27.30 23.38 2.34
N SER A 364 -28.59 23.49 2.67
CA SER A 364 -29.35 24.73 2.61
C SER A 364 -30.10 24.99 3.92
N ALA A 365 -29.38 25.43 4.95
CA ALA A 365 -29.93 26.08 6.13
C ALA A 365 -28.90 27.01 6.75
#